data_AF-A0A8H3W8M0-F1
#
_entry.id   AF-A0A8H3W8M0-F1
#
_cell.length_a   1.000
_cell.length_b   1.000
_cell.length_c   1.000
_cell.angle_alpha   90.00
_cell.angle_beta   90.00
_cell.angle_gamma   90.00
#
_symmetry.space_group_name_H-M   'P 1'
#
loop_
_entity.id
_entity.type
_entity.pdbx_description
1 polymer ?
#
loop_
_entity_poly.entity_id
_entity_poly.type
_entity_poly.pdbx_seq_one_letter_code
_entity_poly.pdbx_strand_id
1 'polypeptide(L)'
;MIKPDHSITFANLASVNFTLLEHTYPTAPDVKMREDITSNTLEMRDGKQLMSWNKGCYFGKSGQDDVALCWQDMEALQSFCIGIESPERGFFKPIQSHYKTKYNDGTTNSAWMFPSDDPAVGYTYPGTLNYHITVSSIALKDQLHLNVTIVDKSAAPRADENK
;
A
#
# COMPACT_ATOMS: atom_id res chain seq x y z
N MET A 1 -25.25 -1.93 1.89
CA MET A 1 -23.84 -2.37 1.92
C MET A 1 -23.06 -1.26 2.60
N ILE A 2 -22.38 -1.54 3.71
CA ILE A 2 -21.58 -0.54 4.44
C ILE A 2 -20.27 -0.36 3.67
N LYS A 3 -19.85 0.88 3.39
CA LYS A 3 -18.57 1.15 2.74
C LYS A 3 -17.44 1.03 3.78
N PRO A 4 -16.29 0.44 3.41
CA PRO A 4 -15.12 0.44 4.29
C PRO A 4 -14.67 1.87 4.58
N ASP A 5 -14.11 2.10 5.76
CA ASP A 5 -13.47 3.39 6.09
C ASP A 5 -12.05 3.43 5.52
N HIS A 6 -11.40 2.27 5.47
CA HIS A 6 -10.04 2.12 4.99
C HIS A 6 -9.95 0.98 3.99
N SER A 7 -9.13 1.18 2.96
CA SER A 7 -8.82 0.08 2.05
C SER A 7 -7.47 0.25 1.36
N ILE A 8 -6.83 -0.87 1.03
CA ILE A 8 -5.68 -0.94 0.15
C ILE A 8 -6.02 -1.92 -0.96
N THR A 9 -6.07 -1.42 -2.19
CA THR A 9 -6.20 -2.25 -3.40
C THR A 9 -4.85 -2.34 -4.07
N PHE A 10 -4.43 -3.54 -4.42
CA PHE A 10 -3.26 -3.80 -5.25
C PHE A 10 -3.72 -4.26 -6.63
N ALA A 11 -3.13 -3.70 -7.67
CA ALA A 11 -3.26 -4.14 -9.05
C ALA A 11 -1.87 -4.39 -9.63
N ASN A 12 -1.54 -5.65 -9.85
CA ASN A 12 -0.30 -6.05 -10.51
C ASN A 12 -0.55 -6.26 -12.00
N LEU A 13 0.02 -5.36 -12.79
CA LEU A 13 0.03 -5.43 -14.25
C LEU A 13 1.45 -5.75 -14.78
N ALA A 14 2.42 -5.95 -13.89
CA ALA A 14 3.77 -6.33 -14.24
C ALA A 14 3.83 -7.80 -14.69
N SER A 15 4.90 -8.14 -15.39
CA SER A 15 5.13 -9.48 -15.93
C SER A 15 5.63 -10.51 -14.90
N VAL A 16 5.70 -10.14 -13.62
CA VAL A 16 6.17 -10.99 -12.53
C VAL A 16 5.13 -11.08 -11.40
N ASN A 17 5.24 -12.15 -10.61
CA ASN A 17 4.46 -12.33 -9.39
C ASN A 17 5.16 -11.63 -8.22
N PHE A 18 4.38 -11.09 -7.28
CA PHE A 18 4.92 -10.62 -6.01
C PHE A 18 4.45 -11.53 -4.87
N THR A 19 5.37 -11.84 -3.96
CA THR A 19 5.08 -12.62 -2.75
C THR A 19 4.94 -11.68 -1.57
N LEU A 20 3.91 -11.88 -0.77
CA LEU A 20 3.71 -11.17 0.49
C LEU A 20 4.70 -11.70 1.54
N LEU A 21 5.61 -10.85 2.02
CA LEU A 21 6.61 -11.22 3.03
C LEU A 21 6.18 -10.87 4.45
N GLU A 22 5.69 -9.65 4.62
CA GLU A 22 5.35 -9.09 5.92
C GLU A 22 3.95 -8.52 5.84
N HIS A 23 3.12 -8.87 6.83
CA HIS A 23 1.82 -8.29 6.99
C HIS A 23 1.52 -8.02 8.46
N THR A 24 0.98 -6.84 8.75
CA THR A 24 0.24 -6.57 9.98
C THR A 24 -1.19 -6.24 9.62
N TYR A 25 -2.11 -6.73 10.44
CA TYR A 25 -3.55 -6.54 10.26
C TYR A 25 -4.10 -5.80 11.47
N PRO A 26 -5.18 -5.01 11.30
CA PRO A 26 -5.70 -4.22 12.39
C PRO A 26 -6.37 -5.20 13.36
N THR A 27 -6.11 -4.98 14.65
CA THR A 27 -6.55 -5.87 15.72
C THR A 27 -7.84 -5.38 16.37
N ALA A 28 -8.71 -6.32 16.78
CA ALA A 28 -9.93 -6.04 17.53
C ALA A 28 -9.57 -5.43 18.91
N PRO A 29 -10.37 -4.52 19.51
CA PRO A 29 -11.84 -4.55 19.50
C PRO A 29 -12.57 -3.56 18.56
N ASP A 30 -11.88 -2.58 17.97
CA ASP A 30 -12.53 -1.49 17.23
C ASP A 30 -12.63 -1.70 15.71
N VAL A 31 -12.02 -2.78 15.21
CA VAL A 31 -12.14 -3.18 13.81
C VAL A 31 -13.48 -3.86 13.59
N LYS A 32 -14.29 -3.29 12.70
CA LYS A 32 -15.53 -3.88 12.21
C LYS A 32 -15.35 -4.21 10.75
N MET A 33 -15.96 -5.31 10.29
CA MET A 33 -16.01 -5.69 8.86
C MET A 33 -14.65 -5.64 8.18
N ARG A 34 -13.80 -6.63 8.47
CA ARG A 34 -12.48 -6.79 7.85
C ARG A 34 -12.55 -7.76 6.68
N GLU A 35 -12.06 -7.31 5.52
CA GLU A 35 -11.75 -8.13 4.36
C GLU A 35 -10.22 -8.22 4.27
N ASP A 36 -9.68 -9.42 4.49
CA ASP A 36 -8.25 -9.68 4.40
C ASP A 36 -7.87 -10.12 2.98
N ILE A 37 -6.61 -9.94 2.63
CA ILE A 37 -6.05 -10.51 1.40
C ILE A 37 -6.16 -12.05 1.42
N THR A 38 -6.57 -12.62 0.28
CA THR A 38 -6.91 -14.04 0.18
C THR A 38 -5.77 -14.93 -0.31
N SER A 39 -4.65 -14.33 -0.70
CA SER A 39 -3.48 -15.04 -1.23
C SER A 39 -2.20 -14.31 -0.83
N ASN A 40 -1.14 -15.06 -0.56
CA ASN A 40 0.20 -14.51 -0.34
C ASN A 40 0.93 -14.21 -1.67
N THR A 41 0.25 -14.37 -2.80
CA THR A 41 0.79 -14.12 -4.13
C THR A 41 -0.11 -13.12 -4.86
N LEU A 42 0.49 -12.03 -5.31
CA LEU A 42 -0.11 -11.06 -6.21
C LEU A 42 0.29 -11.44 -7.63
N GLU A 43 -0.62 -12.10 -8.34
CA GLU A 43 -0.38 -12.69 -9.67
C GLU A 43 0.02 -11.65 -10.72
N MET A 44 0.85 -12.06 -11.68
CA MET A 44 1.32 -11.23 -12.79
C MET A 44 0.17 -10.82 -13.72
N ARG A 45 0.32 -9.67 -14.39
CA ARG A 45 -0.54 -9.11 -15.45
C ARG A 45 -1.97 -8.75 -15.07
N ASP A 46 -2.64 -9.52 -14.22
CA ASP A 46 -4.04 -9.28 -13.82
C ASP A 46 -4.33 -9.51 -12.32
N GLY A 47 -3.29 -9.71 -11.51
CA GLY A 47 -3.44 -9.92 -10.08
C GLY A 47 -4.06 -8.72 -9.39
N LYS A 48 -5.16 -8.97 -8.67
CA LYS A 48 -5.83 -7.98 -7.83
C LYS A 48 -6.04 -8.53 -6.44
N GLN A 49 -5.72 -7.71 -5.45
CA GLN A 49 -6.01 -8.01 -4.06
C GLN A 49 -6.56 -6.78 -3.36
N LEU A 50 -7.51 -7.00 -2.46
CA LEU A 50 -8.13 -5.97 -1.65
C LEU A 50 -7.96 -6.35 -0.19
N MET A 51 -7.52 -5.38 0.60
CA MET A 51 -7.72 -5.39 2.04
C MET A 51 -8.60 -4.20 2.40
N SER A 52 -9.67 -4.43 3.16
CA SER A 52 -10.58 -3.36 3.58
C SER A 52 -11.06 -3.55 5.01
N TRP A 53 -11.31 -2.46 5.72
CA TRP A 53 -11.84 -2.51 7.08
C TRP A 53 -12.60 -1.24 7.44
N ASN A 54 -13.46 -1.36 8.45
CA ASN A 54 -13.98 -0.21 9.18
C ASN A 54 -13.28 -0.16 10.53
N LYS A 55 -12.80 1.01 10.94
CA LYS A 55 -12.24 1.22 12.28
C LYS A 55 -13.11 2.21 13.03
N GLY A 56 -13.64 1.78 14.18
CA GLY A 56 -14.33 2.68 15.09
C GLY A 56 -13.39 3.78 15.61
N CYS A 57 -13.95 4.94 15.94
CA CYS A 57 -13.20 6.02 16.60
C CYS A 57 -12.74 5.56 18.00
N TYR A 58 -11.53 5.03 18.11
CA TYR A 58 -10.93 4.67 19.40
C TYR A 58 -10.29 5.88 20.08
N PHE A 59 -10.43 5.96 21.40
CA PHE A 59 -9.75 6.93 22.26
C PHE A 59 -8.60 6.23 22.99
N GLY A 60 -7.39 6.38 22.49
CA GLY A 60 -6.16 5.84 23.08
C GLY A 60 -5.06 5.72 22.02
N LYS A 61 -3.79 5.72 22.45
CA LYS A 61 -2.66 5.43 21.56
C LYS A 61 -2.67 3.93 21.25
N SER A 62 -3.07 3.54 20.05
CA SER A 62 -2.74 2.21 19.53
C SER A 62 -1.33 2.32 18.97
N GLY A 63 -0.30 2.18 19.82
CA GLY A 63 1.11 2.31 19.44
C GLY A 63 1.63 1.23 18.48
N GLN A 64 0.79 0.75 17.55
CA GLN A 64 1.09 -0.18 16.48
C GLN A 64 0.37 0.28 15.21
N ASP A 65 1.06 0.13 14.08
CA ASP A 65 0.50 0.33 12.74
C ASP A 65 -0.75 -0.54 12.56
N ASP A 66 -1.82 0.02 11.99
CA ASP A 66 -3.04 -0.74 11.76
C ASP A 66 -2.86 -1.75 10.63
N VAL A 67 -2.21 -1.34 9.54
CA VAL A 67 -1.87 -2.23 8.44
C VAL A 67 -0.49 -1.90 7.90
N ALA A 68 0.32 -2.92 7.67
CA ALA A 68 1.50 -2.86 6.82
C ALA A 68 1.52 -4.11 5.94
N LEU A 69 1.74 -3.94 4.64
CA LEU A 69 1.81 -5.02 3.65
C LEU A 69 3.06 -4.82 2.81
N CYS A 70 3.96 -5.81 2.82
CA CYS A 70 5.20 -5.82 2.05
C CYS A 70 5.18 -6.93 0.99
N TRP A 71 5.34 -6.53 -0.26
CA TRP A 71 5.38 -7.39 -1.43
C TRP A 71 6.79 -7.42 -2.01
N GLN A 72 7.28 -8.60 -2.37
CA GLN A 72 8.61 -8.80 -2.96
C GLN A 72 8.53 -9.58 -4.28
N ASP A 73 9.25 -9.09 -5.29
CA ASP A 73 9.66 -9.91 -6.42
C ASP A 73 10.79 -10.85 -5.94
N MET A 74 10.52 -12.16 -5.97
CA MET A 74 11.45 -13.18 -5.48
C MET A 74 12.65 -13.39 -6.41
N GLU A 75 12.59 -12.94 -7.67
CA GLU A 75 13.71 -13.03 -8.61
C GLU A 75 14.68 -11.87 -8.43
N ALA A 76 14.20 -10.62 -8.50
CA ALA A 76 15.06 -9.43 -8.32
C ALA A 76 15.35 -9.12 -6.84
N LEU A 77 14.66 -9.77 -5.90
CA LEU A 77 14.71 -9.52 -4.46
C LEU A 77 14.35 -8.06 -4.08
N GLN A 78 13.63 -7.36 -4.96
CA GLN A 78 13.14 -6.01 -4.72
C GLN A 78 11.77 -6.05 -4.05
N SER A 79 11.54 -5.18 -3.08
CA SER A 79 10.29 -5.12 -2.33
C SER A 79 9.73 -3.72 -2.24
N PHE A 80 8.41 -3.62 -2.15
CA PHE A 80 7.71 -2.40 -1.79
C PHE A 80 6.72 -2.71 -0.66
N CYS A 81 6.59 -1.78 0.27
CA CYS A 81 5.73 -1.88 1.41
C CYS A 81 4.84 -0.65 1.50
N ILE A 82 3.58 -0.87 1.84
CA ILE A 82 2.61 0.17 2.13
C ILE A 82 1.96 -0.10 3.47
N GLY A 83 1.74 0.95 4.25
CA GLY A 83 1.00 0.84 5.50
C GLY A 83 0.04 2.00 5.69
N ILE A 84 -1.05 1.73 6.40
CA ILE A 84 -2.00 2.75 6.86
C ILE A 84 -1.87 2.87 8.37
N GLU A 85 -1.69 4.10 8.82
CA GLU A 85 -1.80 4.51 10.20
C GLU A 85 -3.16 5.20 10.37
N SER A 86 -4.09 4.55 11.07
CA SER A 86 -5.40 5.18 11.33
C SER A 86 -5.25 6.24 12.42
N PRO A 87 -6.14 7.25 12.44
CA PRO A 87 -6.06 8.35 13.38
C PRO A 87 -6.13 7.88 14.85
N GLU A 88 -5.08 8.13 15.63
CA GLU A 88 -5.13 8.03 17.10
C GLU A 88 -5.74 9.30 17.69
N ARG A 89 -6.86 9.22 18.44
CA ARG A 89 -7.45 10.39 19.14
C ARG A 89 -6.56 10.98 20.25
N GLY A 90 -5.65 11.88 19.87
CA GLY A 90 -4.96 12.83 20.73
C GLY A 90 -5.73 14.15 20.87
N PHE A 91 -5.72 14.74 22.08
CA PHE A 91 -6.57 15.86 22.49
C PHE A 91 -6.39 17.20 21.71
N PHE A 92 -5.44 17.31 20.77
CA PHE A 92 -5.01 18.63 20.22
C PHE A 92 -4.68 18.71 18.72
N LYS A 93 -4.98 17.73 17.86
CA LYS A 93 -4.83 17.87 16.39
C LYS A 93 -6.03 17.31 15.62
N PRO A 94 -6.38 17.85 14.43
CA PRO A 94 -7.20 17.12 13.46
C PRO A 94 -6.45 15.85 13.09
N ILE A 95 -7.13 14.70 13.13
CA ILE A 95 -6.48 13.40 13.02
C ILE A 95 -7.08 12.75 11.79
N GLN A 96 -6.26 12.71 10.75
CA GLN A 96 -6.59 12.04 9.51
C GLN A 96 -5.77 10.74 9.47
N SER A 97 -6.27 9.76 8.74
CA SER A 97 -5.48 8.55 8.47
C SER A 97 -4.36 8.91 7.52
N HIS A 98 -3.15 8.43 7.78
CA HIS A 98 -2.00 8.63 6.91
C HIS A 98 -1.53 7.30 6.36
N TYR A 99 -0.86 7.34 5.22
CA TYR A 99 -0.16 6.17 4.71
C TYR A 99 1.34 6.41 4.69
N LYS A 100 2.07 5.32 4.84
CA LYS A 100 3.52 5.29 4.83
C LYS A 100 4.02 4.25 3.86
N THR A 101 5.23 4.47 3.38
CA THR A 101 5.85 3.63 2.36
C THR A 101 7.26 3.27 2.77
N LYS A 102 7.70 2.09 2.32
CA LYS A 102 9.08 1.61 2.42
C LYS A 102 9.40 0.79 1.17
N TYR A 103 10.66 0.74 0.75
CA TYR A 103 11.08 -0.12 -0.35
C TYR A 103 12.47 -0.69 -0.13
N ASN A 104 12.77 -1.74 -0.88
CA ASN A 104 14.11 -2.28 -1.09
C ASN A 104 14.34 -2.45 -2.59
N ASP A 105 15.34 -1.80 -3.15
CA ASP A 105 15.69 -1.93 -4.57
C ASP A 105 16.87 -2.90 -4.84
N GLY A 106 17.30 -3.62 -3.80
CA GLY A 106 18.46 -4.51 -3.84
C GLY A 106 19.77 -3.83 -3.45
N THR A 107 19.81 -2.49 -3.47
CA THR A 107 20.96 -1.68 -3.04
C THR A 107 20.65 -0.83 -1.81
N THR A 108 19.42 -0.31 -1.74
CA THR A 108 18.91 0.58 -0.71
C THR A 108 17.70 -0.05 -0.07
N ASN A 109 17.73 -0.21 1.25
CA ASN A 109 16.57 -0.57 2.06
C ASN A 109 16.11 0.67 2.82
N SER A 110 15.01 1.27 2.38
CA SER A 110 14.52 2.51 2.96
C SER A 110 13.92 2.29 4.36
N ALA A 111 13.98 3.32 5.20
CA ALA A 111 13.11 3.37 6.37
C ALA A 111 11.66 3.60 5.95
N TRP A 112 10.71 3.37 6.86
CA TRP A 112 9.34 3.83 6.70
C TRP A 112 9.31 5.36 6.67
N MET A 113 8.59 5.93 5.70
CA MET A 113 8.38 7.36 5.58
C MET A 113 6.94 7.69 5.20
N PHE A 114 6.47 8.88 5.59
CA PHE A 114 5.23 9.47 5.08
C PHE A 114 5.53 10.20 3.77
N PRO A 115 4.88 9.85 2.66
CA PRO A 115 5.12 10.52 1.37
C PRO A 115 4.75 12.00 1.33
N SER A 116 3.76 12.40 2.12
CA SER A 116 3.21 13.75 2.18
C SER A 116 2.53 13.98 3.52
N ASP A 117 2.48 15.25 3.95
CA ASP A 117 1.65 15.66 5.09
C ASP A 117 0.15 15.63 4.75
N ASP A 118 -0.20 15.79 3.47
CA ASP A 118 -1.56 15.60 2.96
C ASP A 118 -1.74 14.16 2.46
N PRO A 119 -2.56 13.32 3.13
CA PRO A 119 -2.74 11.92 2.79
C PRO A 119 -3.49 11.71 1.47
N ALA A 120 -4.12 12.73 0.88
CA ALA A 120 -4.74 12.64 -0.44
C ALA A 120 -3.70 12.68 -1.57
N VAL A 121 -2.47 13.15 -1.29
CA VAL A 121 -1.40 13.20 -2.29
C VAL A 121 -0.89 11.78 -2.54
N GLY A 122 -0.91 11.37 -3.81
CA GLY A 122 -0.36 10.10 -4.24
C GLY A 122 1.18 10.04 -4.16
N TYR A 123 1.74 8.85 -4.33
CA TYR A 123 3.18 8.62 -4.26
C TYR A 123 3.66 7.74 -5.40
N THR A 124 4.86 8.00 -5.91
CA THR A 124 5.53 7.12 -6.89
C THR A 124 6.82 6.64 -6.28
N TYR A 125 7.02 5.32 -6.24
CA TYR A 125 8.26 4.76 -5.72
C TYR A 125 9.46 5.12 -6.61
N PRO A 126 10.68 5.13 -6.07
CA PRO A 126 11.86 5.59 -6.80
C PRO A 126 12.14 4.85 -8.10
N GLY A 127 12.86 5.56 -8.98
CA GLY A 127 13.31 5.05 -10.28
C GLY A 127 14.24 3.84 -10.21
N THR A 128 14.80 3.53 -9.03
CA THR A 128 15.76 2.45 -8.82
C THR A 128 15.14 1.04 -8.78
N LEU A 129 13.84 0.92 -8.52
CA LEU A 129 13.12 -0.35 -8.65
C LEU A 129 13.01 -0.77 -10.12
N ASN A 130 12.72 -2.04 -10.42
CA ASN A 130 12.48 -2.52 -11.79
C ASN A 130 11.07 -2.18 -12.30
N TYR A 131 10.20 -1.71 -11.40
CA TYR A 131 8.78 -1.47 -11.66
C TYR A 131 8.42 0.00 -11.45
N HIS A 132 7.43 0.49 -12.20
CA HIS A 132 6.73 1.73 -11.88
C HIS A 132 5.60 1.38 -10.90
N ILE A 133 5.80 1.74 -9.63
CA ILE A 133 4.83 1.52 -8.57
C ILE A 133 4.26 2.87 -8.16
N THR A 134 2.95 3.02 -8.32
CA THR A 134 2.22 4.24 -8.00
C THR A 134 1.15 3.98 -6.97
N VAL A 135 1.02 4.88 -6.01
CA VAL A 135 -0.04 4.93 -5.01
C VAL A 135 -0.92 6.11 -5.35
N SER A 136 -2.17 5.83 -5.69
CA SER A 136 -3.23 6.83 -5.72
C SER A 136 -4.01 6.78 -4.41
N SER A 137 -4.41 7.94 -3.91
CA SER A 137 -5.05 8.07 -2.61
C SER A 137 -6.33 8.87 -2.72
N ILE A 138 -7.36 8.43 -1.99
CA ILE A 138 -8.58 9.19 -1.71
C ILE A 138 -8.70 9.27 -0.19
N ALA A 139 -8.41 10.45 0.36
CA ALA A 139 -8.50 10.71 1.79
C ALA A 139 -9.70 11.61 2.11
N LEU A 140 -10.49 11.20 3.09
CA LEU A 140 -11.49 12.03 3.76
C LEU A 140 -11.16 12.06 5.25
N LYS A 141 -11.94 12.82 6.04
CA LYS A 141 -11.65 13.08 7.45
C LYS A 141 -11.32 11.82 8.27
N ASP A 142 -12.06 10.75 8.06
CA ASP A 142 -11.97 9.47 8.77
C ASP A 142 -11.77 8.27 7.82
N GLN A 143 -11.56 8.53 6.52
CA GLN A 143 -11.46 7.49 5.50
C GLN A 143 -10.17 7.63 4.70
N LEU A 144 -9.58 6.49 4.33
CA LEU A 144 -8.41 6.46 3.46
C LEU A 144 -8.44 5.23 2.56
N HIS A 145 -8.53 5.49 1.25
CA HIS A 145 -8.52 4.47 0.23
C HIS A 145 -7.27 4.62 -0.63
N LEU A 146 -6.44 3.58 -0.63
CA LEU A 146 -5.24 3.51 -1.44
C LEU A 146 -5.46 2.53 -2.59
N ASN A 147 -5.02 2.93 -3.78
CA ASN A 147 -4.92 2.05 -4.93
C ASN A 147 -3.47 2.06 -5.43
N VAL A 148 -2.84 0.90 -5.30
CA VAL A 148 -1.44 0.64 -5.65
C VAL A 148 -1.40 -0.07 -7.00
N THR A 149 -0.79 0.56 -7.99
CA THR A 149 -0.61 -0.01 -9.32
C THR A 149 0.86 -0.32 -9.56
N ILE A 150 1.15 -1.51 -10.06
CA ILE A 150 2.50 -1.99 -10.35
C ILE A 150 2.56 -2.31 -11.85
N VAL A 151 3.47 -1.67 -12.57
CA VAL A 151 3.69 -1.95 -14.00
C VAL A 151 5.18 -2.11 -14.29
N ASP A 152 5.52 -2.88 -15.30
CA ASP A 152 6.91 -2.98 -15.77
C ASP A 152 7.41 -1.62 -16.25
N LYS A 153 8.68 -1.28 -15.95
CA LYS A 153 9.33 -0.11 -16.54
C LYS A 153 9.55 -0.27 -18.05
N SER A 154 9.58 -1.50 -18.54
CA SER A 154 9.70 -1.82 -19.96
C SER A 154 8.35 -2.07 -20.61
N ALA A 155 7.68 -0.98 -20.99
CA ALA A 155 6.95 -0.91 -22.25
C ALA A 155 7.35 0.35 -23.01
N ALA A 156 8.66 0.65 -23.06
CA ALA A 156 9.17 1.43 -24.18
C ALA A 156 9.10 0.50 -25.40
N PRO A 157 8.47 0.90 -26.53
CA PRO A 157 8.60 0.12 -27.76
C PRO A 157 10.09 -0.03 -28.04
N ARG A 158 10.54 -1.25 -28.32
CA ARG A 158 11.83 -1.45 -28.98
C ARG A 158 11.77 -0.61 -30.26
N ALA A 159 12.45 0.53 -30.25
CA ALA A 159 12.71 1.31 -31.44
C ALA A 159 13.77 0.57 -32.25
N ASP A 160 13.40 -0.60 -32.77
CA ASP A 160 14.15 -1.41 -33.74
C ASP A 160 13.18 -2.40 -34.42
N GLU A 161 11.99 -1.94 -34.78
CA GLU A 161 11.14 -2.58 -35.77
C GLU A 161 10.45 -1.50 -36.61
N ASN A 162 11.23 -0.79 -37.42
CA ASN A 162 10.81 -0.35 -38.76
C ASN A 162 12.01 0.23 -39.52
N LYS A 163 12.53 -0.60 -40.42
CA LYS A 163 13.14 -0.32 -41.73
C LYS A 163 13.99 0.93 -41.92
#